data_AF-A0A6I5X8L0-F1
#
_entry.id   AF-A0A6I5X8L0-F1
#
_cell.length_a   1.000
_cell.length_b   1.000
_cell.length_c   1.000
_cell.angle_alpha   90.00
_cell.angle_beta   90.00
_cell.angle_gamma   90.00
#
_symmetry.space_group_name_H-M   'P 1'
#
loop_
_entity.id
_entity.type
_entity.pdbx_description
1 polymer ?
#
loop_
_entity_poly.entity_id
_entity_poly.type
_entity_poly.pdbx_seq_one_letter_code
_entity_poly.pdbx_strand_id
1 'polypeptide(L)'
;MRLSVVLDCLDPAGLVDFWRAALGYDHVGSAPGFEVLRPSAGEPPGPVYILQAVGEERLAKNRMHVDIHPPLDLGVPDPGHPPPDARAPDGATTGP
;
A
#
# COMPACT_ATOMS: atom_id res chain seq x y z
N MET A 1 8.88 -4.01 17.52
CA MET A 1 9.14 -5.10 16.53
C MET A 1 8.91 -4.55 15.14
N ARG A 2 9.60 -5.06 14.11
CA ARG A 2 9.50 -4.60 12.72
C ARG A 2 9.17 -5.78 11.81
N LEU A 3 8.20 -5.60 10.92
CA LEU A 3 7.81 -6.56 9.89
C LEU A 3 8.28 -6.09 8.51
N SER A 4 8.73 -7.02 7.69
CA SER A 4 8.99 -6.81 6.26
C SER A 4 8.32 -7.93 5.47
N VAL A 5 7.84 -7.61 4.28
CA VAL A 5 7.25 -8.55 3.32
C VAL A 5 8.19 -8.65 2.12
N VAL A 6 8.60 -9.87 1.78
CA VAL A 6 9.43 -10.15 0.60
C VAL A 6 8.57 -10.86 -0.43
N LEU A 7 8.57 -10.35 -1.66
CA LEU A 7 7.82 -10.90 -2.79
C LEU A 7 8.80 -11.39 -3.85
N ASP A 8 8.83 -12.70 -4.04
CA ASP A 8 9.61 -13.34 -5.09
C ASP A 8 8.98 -13.04 -6.47
N CYS A 9 9.79 -12.61 -7.42
CA CYS A 9 9.37 -12.29 -8.77
C CYS A 9 10.52 -12.47 -9.78
N LEU A 10 10.17 -12.57 -11.06
CA LEU A 10 11.17 -12.71 -12.14
C LEU A 10 11.78 -11.35 -12.54
N ASP A 11 10.99 -10.27 -12.43
CA ASP A 11 11.38 -8.91 -12.82
C ASP A 11 10.97 -7.90 -11.72
N PRO A 12 11.81 -7.69 -10.69
CA PRO A 12 11.54 -6.69 -9.66
C PRO A 12 11.36 -5.28 -10.22
N ALA A 13 12.23 -4.87 -11.15
CA ALA A 13 12.26 -3.51 -11.69
C ALA A 13 10.97 -3.18 -12.45
N GLY A 14 10.48 -4.12 -13.27
CA GLY A 14 9.21 -3.98 -13.99
C GLY A 14 7.97 -3.95 -13.08
N LEU A 15 8.10 -4.40 -11.83
CA LEU A 15 7.00 -4.44 -10.86
C LEU A 15 7.00 -3.25 -9.88
N VAL A 16 8.06 -2.44 -9.83
CA VAL A 16 8.19 -1.31 -8.90
C VAL A 16 7.02 -0.35 -9.04
N ASP A 17 6.74 0.14 -10.25
CA ASP A 17 5.72 1.18 -10.45
C ASP A 17 4.32 0.70 -10.07
N PHE A 18 4.01 -0.57 -10.34
CA PHE A 18 2.75 -1.18 -9.93
C PHE A 18 2.61 -1.18 -8.39
N TRP A 19 3.60 -1.71 -7.68
CA TRP A 19 3.52 -1.85 -6.22
C TRP A 19 3.60 -0.52 -5.50
N ARG A 20 4.37 0.45 -6.01
CA ARG A 20 4.36 1.82 -5.50
C ARG A 20 2.97 2.42 -5.55
N ALA A 21 2.31 2.33 -6.71
CA ALA A 21 0.98 2.89 -6.91
C ALA A 21 -0.08 2.16 -6.06
N ALA A 22 -0.04 0.83 -6.03
CA ALA A 22 -1.01 0.03 -5.27
C ALA A 22 -0.94 0.26 -3.76
N LEU A 23 0.26 0.50 -3.22
CA LEU A 23 0.48 0.69 -1.78
C LEU A 23 0.50 2.17 -1.35
N GLY A 24 0.65 3.12 -2.29
CA GLY A 24 0.98 4.51 -1.97
C GLY A 24 2.39 4.68 -1.39
N TYR A 25 3.32 3.80 -1.78
CA TYR A 25 4.66 3.71 -1.20
C TYR A 25 5.73 4.37 -2.08
N ASP A 26 6.80 4.82 -1.44
CA ASP A 26 8.00 5.30 -2.09
C ASP A 26 8.96 4.14 -2.42
N HIS A 27 9.56 4.20 -3.61
CA HIS A 27 10.72 3.38 -3.93
C HIS A 27 11.97 4.06 -3.39
N VAL A 28 12.65 3.38 -2.48
CA VAL A 28 13.71 3.97 -1.66
C VAL A 28 15.11 3.43 -1.94
N GLY A 29 15.23 2.44 -2.82
CA GLY A 29 16.53 1.93 -3.23
C GLY A 29 16.47 0.58 -3.92
N SER A 30 17.48 0.39 -4.76
CA SER A 30 17.74 -0.82 -5.53
C SER A 30 19.05 -1.46 -5.08
N ALA A 31 19.08 -2.78 -5.02
CA ALA A 31 20.30 -3.58 -4.91
C ALA A 31 20.26 -4.71 -5.95
N PRO A 32 21.37 -5.40 -6.24
CA PRO A 32 21.36 -6.48 -7.24
C PRO A 32 20.30 -7.54 -6.92
N GLY A 33 19.23 -7.57 -7.73
CA GLY A 33 18.09 -8.48 -7.55
C GLY A 33 17.06 -8.06 -6.50
N PHE A 34 17.11 -6.84 -5.96
CA PHE A 34 16.18 -6.36 -4.95
C PHE A 34 15.71 -4.94 -5.22
N GLU A 35 14.41 -4.70 -5.09
CA GLU A 35 13.81 -3.36 -5.09
C GLU A 35 13.05 -3.14 -3.78
N VAL A 36 13.25 -2.00 -3.12
CA VAL A 36 12.74 -1.76 -1.76
C VAL A 36 11.72 -0.63 -1.74
N LEU A 37 10.51 -0.93 -1.26
CA LEU A 37 9.41 0.02 -1.09
C LEU A 37 9.12 0.26 0.39
N ARG A 38 8.84 1.52 0.75
CA ARG A 38 8.48 1.92 2.13
C ARG A 38 7.29 2.87 2.12
N PRO A 39 6.52 2.93 3.23
CA PRO A 39 5.51 3.97 3.41
C PRO A 39 6.11 5.35 3.15
N SER A 40 5.34 6.18 2.44
CA SER A 40 5.72 7.56 2.14
C SER A 40 5.86 8.38 3.44
N ALA A 41 6.70 9.40 3.43
CA ALA A 41 6.91 10.23 4.61
C ALA A 41 5.61 10.93 5.03
N GLY A 42 5.22 10.77 6.31
CA GLY A 42 3.98 11.35 6.86
C GLY A 42 2.78 10.40 6.86
N GLU A 43 2.86 9.25 6.17
CA GLU A 43 1.85 8.20 6.24
C GLU A 43 2.00 7.33 7.50
N PRO A 44 0.94 6.63 7.95
CA PRO A 44 1.03 5.68 9.05
C PRO A 44 2.14 4.63 8.82
N PRO A 45 2.79 4.14 9.90
CA PRO A 45 3.82 3.14 9.77
C PRO A 45 3.26 1.84 9.19
N GLY A 46 3.93 1.30 8.17
CA GLY A 46 3.63 0.04 7.52
C GLY A 46 4.87 -0.83 7.34
N PRO A 47 4.71 -2.09 6.93
CA PRO A 47 5.84 -2.99 6.67
C PRO A 47 6.67 -2.48 5.48
N VAL A 48 7.95 -2.86 5.44
CA VAL A 48 8.77 -2.67 4.23
C VAL A 48 8.41 -3.76 3.23
N TYR A 49 8.22 -3.39 1.96
CA TYR A 49 8.07 -4.35 0.87
C TYR A 49 9.39 -4.48 0.11
N ILE A 50 9.80 -5.71 -0.18
CA ILE A 50 11.01 -6.02 -0.93
C ILE A 50 10.61 -6.92 -2.10
N LEU A 51 10.86 -6.47 -3.32
CA LEU A 51 10.71 -7.29 -4.52
C LEU A 51 12.03 -8.00 -4.77
N GLN A 52 12.06 -9.32 -4.73
CA GLN A 52 13.26 -10.13 -4.86
C GLN A 52 13.24 -10.89 -6.19
N ALA A 53 14.28 -10.73 -6.98
CA ALA A 53 14.52 -11.53 -8.16
C ALA A 53 14.83 -12.97 -7.75
N VAL A 54 14.07 -13.93 -8.29
CA VAL A 54 14.38 -15.37 -8.19
C VAL A 54 14.48 -15.96 -9.59
N GLY A 55 15.46 -16.84 -9.80
CA GLY A 55 15.69 -17.45 -11.11
C GLY A 55 14.78 -18.64 -11.42
N GLU A 56 14.06 -19.12 -10.41
CA GLU A 56 13.17 -20.28 -10.52
C GLU A 56 11.72 -19.83 -10.68
N GLU A 57 11.02 -20.41 -11.65
CA GLU A 57 9.58 -20.21 -11.76
C GLU A 57 8.85 -20.84 -10.56
N ARG A 58 7.69 -20.27 -10.22
CA ARG A 58 6.88 -20.77 -9.11
C ARG A 58 6.38 -22.18 -9.39
N LEU A 59 6.88 -23.14 -8.61
CA LEU A 59 6.48 -24.55 -8.68
C LEU A 59 5.07 -24.82 -8.10
N ALA A 60 4.55 -23.91 -7.28
CA ALA A 60 3.23 -24.03 -6.66
C ALA A 60 2.58 -22.66 -6.38
N LYS A 61 1.31 -22.68 -5.98
CA LYS A 61 0.60 -21.49 -5.52
C LYS A 61 1.17 -21.02 -4.17
N ASN A 62 1.61 -19.75 -4.11
CA ASN A 62 1.95 -19.12 -2.83
C ASN A 62 0.68 -19.06 -1.95
N ARG A 63 0.75 -19.58 -0.72
CA ARG A 63 -0.37 -19.58 0.24
C ARG A 63 -0.44 -18.29 1.08
N MET A 64 0.59 -17.45 1.02
CA MET A 64 0.55 -16.12 1.57
C MET A 64 -0.24 -15.21 0.63
N HIS A 65 -1.19 -14.46 1.19
CA HIS A 65 -1.90 -13.39 0.50
C HIS A 65 -1.53 -12.05 1.11
N VAL A 66 -1.43 -11.04 0.26
CA VAL A 66 -1.35 -9.64 0.65
C VAL A 66 -2.69 -9.04 0.25
N ASP A 67 -3.48 -8.64 1.24
CA ASP A 67 -4.72 -7.90 1.00
C ASP A 67 -4.45 -6.40 1.06
N ILE A 68 -4.90 -5.68 0.05
CA ILE A 68 -4.82 -4.22 -0.02
C ILE A 68 -6.25 -3.70 0.02
N HIS A 69 -6.54 -2.88 1.02
CA HIS A 69 -7.81 -2.19 1.16
C HIS A 69 -7.60 -0.73 0.74
N PRO A 70 -7.99 -0.35 -0.49
CA PRO A 70 -7.97 1.05 -0.86
C PRO A 70 -8.96 1.83 0.02
N PRO A 71 -8.78 3.15 0.19
CA PRO A 71 -9.75 4.00 0.87
C PRO A 71 -11.15 3.74 0.33
N LEU A 72 -12.06 3.38 1.23
CA LEU A 72 -13.41 2.97 0.89
C LEU A 72 -14.28 4.22 0.67
N ASP A 73 -14.35 4.72 -0.56
CA ASP A 73 -15.50 5.53 -1.00
C ASP A 73 -16.76 4.65 -1.21
N LEU A 74 -16.60 3.32 -1.06
CA LEU A 74 -17.64 2.29 -1.15
C LEU A 74 -18.16 1.87 0.24
N GLY A 75 -18.56 2.82 1.10
CA GLY A 75 -19.50 2.60 2.21
C GLY A 75 -19.22 1.49 3.24
N VAL A 76 -18.05 0.84 3.24
CA VAL A 76 -17.63 -0.10 4.28
C VAL A 76 -16.87 0.72 5.32
N PRO A 77 -17.37 0.82 6.57
CA PRO A 77 -16.69 1.61 7.59
C PRO A 77 -15.37 0.94 7.98
N ASP A 78 -14.29 1.72 7.97
CA ASP A 78 -13.01 1.34 8.56
C ASP A 78 -13.20 1.25 10.09
N PRO A 79 -12.91 0.10 10.74
CA PRO A 79 -13.03 -0.04 12.19
C PRO A 79 -12.06 0.83 13.00
N GLY A 80 -11.12 1.55 12.36
CA GLY A 80 -10.14 2.43 13.01
C GLY A 80 -10.07 3.88 12.50
N HIS A 81 -10.78 4.23 11.42
CA HIS A 81 -10.83 5.59 10.89
C HIS A 81 -12.26 6.12 11.01
N PRO A 82 -12.53 7.09 11.90
CA PRO A 82 -13.84 7.73 11.92
C PRO A 82 -14.09 8.36 10.55
N PRO A 83 -15.32 8.30 10.02
CA PRO A 83 -15.63 8.96 8.75
C PRO A 83 -15.21 10.43 8.87
N PRO A 84 -14.67 11.04 7.79
CA PRO A 84 -14.36 12.46 7.82
C PRO A 84 -15.64 13.20 8.22
N ASP A 85 -15.55 14.05 9.25
CA ASP A 85 -16.68 14.81 9.79
C ASP A 85 -17.49 15.36 8.62
N ALA A 86 -18.76 14.93 8.54
CA ALA A 86 -19.69 15.40 7.54
C ALA A 86 -19.72 16.92 7.63
N ARG A 87 -18.97 17.58 6.73
CA ARG A 87 -18.91 19.03 6.65
C ARG A 87 -20.35 19.51 6.56
N ALA A 88 -20.80 20.21 7.60
CA ALA A 88 -22.15 20.74 7.67
C ALA A 88 -22.44 21.52 6.38
N PRO A 89 -23.65 21.41 5.80
CA PRO A 89 -23.97 22.14 4.59
C PRO A 89 -23.78 23.64 4.87
N ASP A 90 -22.89 24.26 4.09
CA ASP A 90 -22.65 25.69 4.14
C ASP A 90 -23.97 26.44 3.87
N GLY A 91 -24.40 27.27 4.81
CA GLY A 91 -25.33 28.37 4.56
C GLY A 91 -26.80 28.15 4.89
N ALA A 92 -27.13 28.01 6.17
CA ALA A 92 -28.41 28.55 6.68
C ALA A 92 -28.17 30.00 7.12
N THR A 93 -28.28 30.96 6.20
CA THR A 93 -28.40 32.37 6.57
C THR A 93 -29.83 32.64 6.98
N THR A 94 -30.02 32.82 8.28
CA THR A 94 -31.25 33.30 8.91
C THR A 94 -31.47 34.80 8.62
N GLY A 95 -32.61 35.10 7.98
CA GLY A 95 -33.50 36.22 8.33
C GLY A 95 -33.27 37.59 7.66
N PRO A 96 -34.19 38.55 7.87
CA PRO A 96 -35.49 38.45 8.55
C PRO A 96 -36.69 38.20 7.62
#